data_AF-A0A7J8PXF2-F1
#
_entry.id   AF-A0A7J8PXF2-F1
#
_cell.length_a   1.000
_cell.length_b   1.000
_cell.length_c   1.000
_cell.angle_alpha   90.00
_cell.angle_beta   90.00
_cell.angle_gamma   90.00
#
_symmetry.space_group_name_H-M   'P 1'
#
loop_
_entity.id
_entity.type
_entity.pdbx_description
1 polymer ?
#
loop_
_entity_poly.entity_id
_entity_poly.type
_entity_poly.pdbx_seq_one_letter_code
_entity_poly.pdbx_strand_id
1 'polypeptide(L)'
;MDSPPSEGESSTSQGESSPSQGESSPSRTVSRSSMMESIRSYGLSRLAGIKIDTDELRRRLLMPQYLRFAMLDSITKKDVDGGDQHFPSSGSADVPCPESPVIVFINPRSGGRNGPVLKERLQKLISEEQVLDLEDVKPHEFVRYGLACIEKWANDGDFCAKEIRQNIRIVVAGGDGTVGWVLGCLGELNQNGREPVPPVAIIPLGTGNDLSRSFGWGGSYPFTWKSGIKKALHRASVGPVSNLDSWHVVVQMPGGEVADPPHSLKAAEECSLDKTLETEGDLPDKVNYYEGVFYNYFSIGMDAKVAYGFHHFRNEKPHLAQGPLANK
;
A
#
# COMPACT_ATOMS: atom_id res chain seq x y z
N MET A 1 -14.88 -74.06 -54.27
CA MET A 1 -15.78 -75.10 -54.80
C MET A 1 -16.98 -75.16 -53.89
N ASP A 2 -18.13 -74.88 -54.48
CA ASP A 2 -19.45 -75.42 -54.18
C ASP A 2 -20.03 -75.38 -52.76
N SER A 3 -21.01 -74.47 -52.64
CA SER A 3 -22.33 -74.64 -52.01
C SER A 3 -23.01 -76.00 -52.33
N PRO A 4 -24.28 -76.26 -51.94
CA PRO A 4 -25.03 -76.13 -50.67
C PRO A 4 -25.60 -77.57 -50.35
N PRO A 5 -26.84 -77.86 -49.86
CA PRO A 5 -27.94 -77.02 -49.36
C PRO A 5 -28.77 -77.52 -48.15
N SER A 6 -29.73 -76.64 -47.78
CA SER A 6 -31.16 -76.86 -47.40
C SER A 6 -31.48 -77.68 -46.14
N GLU A 7 -32.52 -77.42 -45.33
CA GLU A 7 -33.68 -76.49 -45.23
C GLU A 7 -34.26 -76.77 -43.80
N GLY A 8 -35.06 -75.95 -43.13
CA GLY A 8 -35.78 -74.74 -43.52
C GLY A 8 -36.57 -74.14 -42.34
N GLU A 9 -37.28 -73.06 -42.69
CA GLU A 9 -38.50 -72.45 -42.12
C GLU A 9 -38.58 -72.01 -40.64
N SER A 10 -39.37 -71.00 -40.24
CA SER A 10 -39.74 -69.67 -40.74
C SER A 10 -40.48 -68.98 -39.59
N SER A 11 -40.16 -67.72 -39.28
CA SER A 11 -41.09 -66.69 -38.77
C SER A 11 -40.33 -65.38 -38.52
N THR A 12 -40.39 -64.53 -39.54
CA THR A 12 -40.16 -63.09 -39.62
C THR A 12 -40.99 -62.35 -38.55
N SER A 13 -40.59 -61.23 -37.94
CA SER A 13 -40.03 -59.99 -38.50
C SER A 13 -39.22 -59.25 -37.42
N GLN A 14 -37.92 -58.95 -37.63
CA GLN A 14 -37.35 -57.71 -38.23
C GLN A 14 -37.86 -56.42 -37.57
N GLY A 15 -37.05 -55.47 -37.09
CA GLY A 15 -35.60 -55.18 -37.08
C GLY A 15 -35.43 -53.82 -36.34
N GLU A 16 -34.28 -53.25 -36.02
CA GLU A 16 -32.86 -53.57 -36.12
C GLU A 16 -32.11 -52.62 -35.17
N SER A 17 -30.92 -53.06 -34.75
CA SER A 17 -29.90 -52.49 -33.88
C SER A 17 -29.18 -51.23 -34.42
N SER A 18 -28.99 -50.18 -33.58
CA SER A 18 -27.70 -49.70 -32.99
C SER A 18 -26.82 -48.77 -33.88
N PRO A 19 -25.73 -48.10 -33.39
CA PRO A 19 -25.14 -48.07 -32.04
C PRO A 19 -24.68 -46.68 -31.51
N SER A 20 -24.24 -46.67 -30.24
CA SER A 20 -23.27 -45.73 -29.63
C SER A 20 -23.80 -44.32 -29.31
N GLN A 21 -23.51 -43.63 -28.21
CA GLN A 21 -22.37 -43.62 -27.29
C GLN A 21 -22.83 -43.24 -25.87
N GLY A 22 -21.96 -43.47 -24.88
CA GLY A 22 -22.23 -43.31 -23.46
C GLY A 22 -22.67 -41.91 -23.02
N GLU A 23 -23.78 -41.89 -22.28
CA GLU A 23 -24.11 -40.84 -21.32
C GLU A 23 -24.58 -41.52 -20.04
N SER A 24 -23.65 -41.74 -19.11
CA SER A 24 -23.98 -42.00 -17.71
C SER A 24 -23.52 -40.80 -16.90
N SER A 25 -24.49 -39.96 -16.57
CA SER A 25 -24.43 -38.91 -15.56
C SER A 25 -23.68 -39.37 -14.30
N PRO A 26 -22.65 -38.66 -13.84
CA PRO A 26 -22.33 -38.67 -12.42
C PRO A 26 -23.17 -37.58 -11.77
N SER A 27 -23.92 -37.97 -10.74
CA SER A 27 -24.56 -37.05 -9.81
C SER A 27 -23.59 -35.95 -9.41
N ARG A 28 -23.84 -34.71 -9.86
CA ARG A 28 -23.23 -33.52 -9.28
C ARG A 28 -23.79 -33.36 -7.88
N THR A 29 -23.11 -33.96 -6.90
CA THR A 29 -23.18 -33.51 -5.52
C THR A 29 -22.64 -32.09 -5.53
N VAL A 30 -23.54 -31.12 -5.57
CA VAL A 30 -23.23 -29.72 -5.36
C VAL A 30 -22.80 -29.60 -3.90
N SER A 31 -21.50 -29.71 -3.65
CA SER A 31 -20.90 -29.26 -2.40
C SER A 31 -21.15 -27.76 -2.32
N ARG A 32 -22.20 -27.37 -1.61
CA ARG A 32 -22.37 -26.02 -1.08
C ARG A 32 -21.18 -25.77 -0.13
N SER A 33 -20.04 -25.29 -0.65
CA SER A 33 -19.02 -24.66 0.19
C SER A 33 -19.52 -23.26 0.54
N SER A 34 -20.38 -23.23 1.55
CA SER A 34 -20.89 -22.01 2.15
C SER A 34 -19.73 -21.19 2.72
N MET A 35 -19.55 -19.97 2.22
CA MET A 35 -19.32 -18.74 3.01
C MET A 35 -18.50 -18.86 4.31
N MET A 36 -17.36 -19.55 4.29
CA MET A 36 -16.46 -19.64 5.46
C MET A 36 -14.97 -19.62 5.09
N GLU A 37 -14.60 -18.91 4.02
CA GLU A 37 -13.20 -18.60 3.71
C GLU A 37 -12.92 -17.09 3.71
N SER A 38 -13.21 -16.42 4.82
CA SER A 38 -12.82 -15.01 5.00
C SER A 38 -12.59 -14.63 6.46
N ILE A 39 -12.09 -15.55 7.29
CA ILE A 39 -11.60 -15.20 8.64
C ILE A 39 -10.34 -16.00 8.96
N ARG A 40 -9.25 -15.68 8.27
CA ARG A 40 -7.89 -15.80 8.84
C ARG A 40 -7.17 -14.47 8.69
N SER A 41 -7.82 -13.39 9.12
CA SER A 41 -7.16 -12.12 9.43
C SER A 41 -6.59 -12.22 10.85
N TYR A 42 -5.41 -12.81 10.98
CA TYR A 42 -4.63 -12.71 12.22
C TYR A 42 -4.28 -11.23 12.45
N GLY A 43 -5.14 -10.51 13.18
CA GLY A 43 -4.92 -9.10 13.56
C GLY A 43 -6.19 -8.30 13.84
N LEU A 44 -7.23 -8.41 13.01
CA LEU A 44 -8.49 -7.71 13.24
C LEU A 44 -9.44 -8.46 14.20
N SER A 45 -9.32 -9.79 14.27
CA SER A 45 -10.14 -10.64 15.13
C SER A 45 -9.79 -10.51 16.62
N ARG A 46 -8.52 -10.29 17.00
CA ARG A 46 -8.12 -10.04 18.41
C ARG A 46 -8.67 -8.73 18.99
N LEU A 47 -9.10 -7.80 18.14
CA LEU A 47 -9.75 -6.52 18.50
C LEU A 47 -11.28 -6.56 18.28
N ALA A 48 -11.85 -7.73 17.97
CA ALA A 48 -13.30 -7.90 17.88
C ALA A 48 -13.90 -7.92 19.31
N GLY A 49 -14.24 -6.74 19.82
CA GLY A 49 -14.89 -6.56 21.13
C GLY A 49 -14.27 -5.46 21.99
N ILE A 50 -13.06 -5.00 21.68
CA ILE A 50 -12.40 -3.92 22.42
C ILE A 50 -13.03 -2.58 22.01
N LYS A 51 -13.73 -1.94 22.95
CA LYS A 51 -14.24 -0.58 22.82
C LYS A 51 -13.07 0.37 23.09
N ILE A 52 -12.50 0.92 22.02
CA ILE A 52 -11.41 1.90 22.14
C ILE A 52 -12.02 3.24 22.53
N ASP A 53 -11.62 3.73 23.69
CA ASP A 53 -12.00 5.05 24.17
C ASP A 53 -11.36 6.15 23.31
N THR A 54 -12.13 7.21 23.02
CA THR A 54 -11.68 8.27 22.11
C THR A 54 -10.63 9.14 22.77
N ASP A 55 -10.78 9.43 24.05
CA ASP A 55 -9.91 10.36 24.78
C ASP A 55 -8.58 9.68 25.10
N GLU A 56 -8.62 8.40 25.45
CA GLU A 56 -7.43 7.54 25.52
C GLU A 56 -6.66 7.54 24.20
N LEU A 57 -7.35 7.27 23.09
CA LEU A 57 -6.72 7.26 21.78
C LEU A 57 -6.13 8.63 21.44
N ARG A 58 -6.85 9.72 21.72
CA ARG A 58 -6.35 11.09 21.47
C ARG A 58 -5.10 11.38 22.29
N ARG A 59 -5.07 11.05 23.58
CA ARG A 59 -3.91 11.28 24.45
C ARG A 59 -2.65 10.61 23.93
N ARG A 60 -2.78 9.43 23.32
CA ARG A 60 -1.65 8.66 22.79
C ARG A 60 -1.15 9.16 21.44
N LEU A 61 -2.02 9.77 20.62
CA LEU A 61 -1.73 10.09 19.21
C LEU A 61 -1.51 11.59 18.94
N LEU A 62 -2.21 12.46 19.68
CA LEU A 62 -2.33 13.88 19.39
C LEU A 62 -1.07 14.63 19.82
N MET A 63 -0.42 15.29 18.87
CA MET A 63 0.72 16.16 19.15
C MET A 63 0.25 17.47 19.82
N PRO A 64 1.09 18.09 20.66
CA PRO A 64 0.85 19.42 21.19
C PRO A 64 0.53 20.42 20.08
N GLN A 65 -0.40 21.33 20.35
CA GLN A 65 -0.88 22.27 19.35
C GLN A 65 0.22 23.13 18.74
N TYR A 66 1.14 23.62 19.57
CA TYR A 66 2.22 24.49 19.13
C TYR A 66 3.16 23.77 18.12
N LEU A 67 3.52 22.51 18.38
CA LEU A 67 4.30 21.68 17.45
C LEU A 67 3.54 21.35 16.17
N ARG A 68 2.24 21.06 16.26
CA ARG A 68 1.39 20.81 15.07
C ARG A 68 1.38 22.01 14.13
N PHE A 69 1.17 23.20 14.68
CA PHE A 69 1.13 24.44 13.91
C PHE A 69 2.51 24.78 13.33
N ALA A 70 3.57 24.63 14.12
CA ALA A 70 4.93 24.83 13.65
C ALA A 70 5.30 23.91 12.47
N MET A 71 4.98 22.62 12.60
CA MET A 71 5.20 21.63 11.55
C MET A 71 4.45 22.01 10.27
N LEU A 72 3.16 22.36 10.39
CA LEU A 72 2.33 22.69 9.22
C LEU A 72 2.78 24.01 8.56
N ASP A 73 3.11 25.04 9.34
CA ASP A 73 3.64 26.31 8.82
C ASP A 73 4.97 26.11 8.12
N SER A 74 5.85 25.25 8.66
CA SER A 74 7.14 24.93 8.05
C SER A 74 6.96 24.25 6.70
N ILE A 75 6.03 23.29 6.61
CA ILE A 75 5.65 22.65 5.34
C ILE A 75 5.09 23.67 4.35
N THR A 76 4.14 24.50 4.78
CA THR A 76 3.43 25.46 3.92
C THR A 76 4.37 26.52 3.37
N LYS A 77 5.26 27.04 4.21
CA LYS A 77 6.26 28.05 3.83
C LYS A 77 7.46 27.44 3.10
N LYS A 78 7.61 26.11 3.10
CA LYS A 78 8.77 25.38 2.57
C LYS A 78 10.07 25.86 3.22
N ASP A 79 10.00 26.06 4.53
CA ASP A 79 11.06 26.60 5.35
C ASP A 79 11.04 25.89 6.71
N VAL A 80 12.17 25.38 7.16
CA VAL A 80 12.30 24.69 8.46
C VAL A 80 12.00 25.64 9.63
N ASP A 81 12.28 26.93 9.45
CA ASP A 81 12.07 27.98 10.45
C ASP A 81 10.68 28.61 10.35
N GLY A 82 9.86 28.16 9.37
CA GLY A 82 8.55 28.73 9.09
C GLY A 82 7.58 28.67 10.28
N GLY A 83 7.80 27.73 11.20
CA GLY A 83 7.00 27.53 12.41
C GLY A 83 7.48 28.24 13.67
N ASP A 84 8.62 28.94 13.65
CA ASP A 84 9.29 29.46 14.86
C ASP A 84 8.44 30.41 15.72
N GLN A 85 7.46 31.08 15.11
CA GLN A 85 6.48 31.91 15.82
C GLN A 85 5.63 31.14 16.85
N HIS A 86 5.53 29.81 16.72
CA HIS A 86 4.80 28.94 17.64
C HIS A 86 5.70 28.38 18.75
N PHE A 87 7.00 28.69 18.75
CA PHE A 87 7.91 28.19 19.77
C PHE A 87 7.45 28.70 21.14
N PRO A 88 7.31 27.82 22.15
CA PRO A 88 6.76 28.21 23.42
C PRO A 88 7.70 29.20 24.12
N SER A 89 7.23 30.42 24.35
CA SER A 89 7.92 31.36 25.24
C SER A 89 8.11 30.70 26.59
N SER A 90 9.35 30.64 27.07
CA SER A 90 9.78 30.03 28.34
C SER A 90 8.71 30.12 29.43
N GLY A 91 7.98 29.02 29.66
CA GLY A 91 6.80 29.02 30.54
C GLY A 91 5.72 27.95 30.26
N SER A 92 5.80 27.16 29.19
CA SER A 92 4.86 26.05 28.94
C SER A 92 5.21 24.81 29.77
N ALA A 93 5.16 24.92 31.09
CA ALA A 93 5.24 23.77 31.98
C ALA A 93 3.96 22.92 31.82
N ASP A 94 4.14 21.60 31.71
CA ASP A 94 3.10 20.55 31.71
C ASP A 94 2.17 20.40 30.50
N VAL A 95 2.68 20.48 29.25
CA VAL A 95 1.97 19.84 28.13
C VAL A 95 2.36 18.37 28.07
N PRO A 96 1.45 17.41 28.36
CA PRO A 96 1.78 15.99 28.29
C PRO A 96 2.07 15.56 26.85
N CYS A 97 3.21 14.89 26.67
CA CYS A 97 3.63 14.39 25.37
C CYS A 97 2.94 13.08 25.02
N PRO A 98 2.52 12.89 23.76
CA PRO A 98 1.89 11.64 23.33
C PRO A 98 2.89 10.49 23.35
N GLU A 99 2.46 9.32 23.82
CA GLU A 99 3.27 8.10 23.83
C GLU A 99 3.61 7.58 22.42
N SER A 100 2.74 7.83 21.44
CA SER A 100 2.85 7.30 20.08
C SER A 100 2.23 8.27 19.08
N PRO A 101 2.86 9.44 18.88
CA PRO A 101 2.34 10.47 17.99
C PRO A 101 2.18 9.92 16.58
N VAL A 102 1.06 10.23 15.93
CA VAL A 102 0.75 9.71 14.59
C VAL A 102 0.58 10.85 13.59
N ILE A 103 1.27 10.75 12.46
CA ILE A 103 0.97 11.55 11.26
C ILE A 103 0.30 10.63 10.24
N VAL A 104 -0.80 11.09 9.67
CA VAL A 104 -1.57 10.33 8.69
C VAL A 104 -1.41 10.97 7.32
N PHE A 105 -0.85 10.25 6.36
CA PHE A 105 -0.97 10.60 4.95
C PHE A 105 -2.22 9.96 4.37
N ILE A 106 -3.04 10.75 3.68
CA ILE A 106 -4.24 10.24 3.01
C ILE A 106 -4.23 10.60 1.53
N ASN A 107 -4.49 9.61 0.68
CA ASN A 107 -4.78 9.83 -0.73
C ASN A 107 -6.30 9.83 -0.93
N PRO A 108 -6.96 10.99 -1.07
CA PRO A 108 -8.42 11.08 -1.15
C PRO A 108 -9.00 10.42 -2.41
N ARG A 109 -8.18 10.20 -3.45
CA ARG A 109 -8.59 9.51 -4.69
C ARG A 109 -8.68 7.99 -4.51
N SER A 110 -8.09 7.43 -3.46
CA SER A 110 -8.13 5.99 -3.18
C SER A 110 -9.45 5.56 -2.52
N GLY A 111 -9.80 4.27 -2.59
CA GLY A 111 -10.93 3.70 -1.83
C GLY A 111 -12.32 4.01 -2.38
N GLY A 112 -12.47 4.17 -3.70
CA GLY A 112 -13.77 4.37 -4.34
C GLY A 112 -14.42 5.72 -4.01
N ARG A 113 -13.62 6.79 -3.89
CA ARG A 113 -14.05 8.17 -3.55
C ARG A 113 -14.57 8.38 -2.12
N ASN A 114 -14.37 7.43 -1.21
CA ASN A 114 -14.66 7.63 0.22
C ASN A 114 -13.52 8.33 0.99
N GLY A 115 -12.43 8.69 0.30
CA GLY A 115 -11.27 9.36 0.87
C GLY A 115 -11.59 10.64 1.65
N PRO A 116 -12.39 11.59 1.10
CA PRO A 116 -12.77 12.81 1.82
C PRO A 116 -13.53 12.53 3.14
N VAL A 117 -14.43 11.54 3.15
CA VAL A 117 -15.16 11.14 4.36
C VAL A 117 -14.22 10.53 5.39
N LEU A 118 -13.22 9.76 4.94
CA LEU A 118 -12.21 9.20 5.84
C LEU A 118 -11.29 10.30 6.40
N LYS A 119 -10.87 11.27 5.56
CA LYS A 119 -10.09 12.44 5.96
C LYS A 119 -10.81 13.19 7.09
N GLU A 120 -12.07 13.55 6.89
CA GLU A 120 -12.87 14.26 7.90
C GLU A 120 -12.97 13.47 9.21
N ARG A 121 -13.13 12.14 9.15
CA ARG A 121 -13.16 11.28 10.35
C ARG A 121 -11.82 11.21 11.05
N LEU A 122 -10.70 11.15 10.32
CA LEU A 122 -9.35 11.18 10.88
C LEU A 122 -9.11 12.53 11.57
N GLN A 123 -9.42 13.64 10.91
CA GLN A 123 -9.23 14.99 11.44
C GLN A 123 -10.01 15.21 12.74
N LYS A 124 -11.27 14.74 12.78
CA LYS A 124 -12.10 14.75 14.01
C LYS A 124 -11.52 13.89 15.13
N LEU A 125 -10.80 12.82 14.81
CA LEU A 125 -10.24 11.90 15.82
C LEU A 125 -8.88 12.30 16.33
N ILE A 126 -8.03 12.91 15.51
CA ILE A 126 -6.71 13.42 15.90
C ILE A 126 -6.68 14.94 15.76
N SER A 127 -6.22 15.48 14.64
CA SER A 127 -6.30 16.90 14.30
C SER A 127 -6.19 17.11 12.78
N GLU A 128 -6.45 18.32 12.30
CA GLU A 128 -6.34 18.67 10.88
C GLU A 128 -4.89 18.64 10.39
N GLU A 129 -3.97 19.12 11.22
CA GLU A 129 -2.55 19.32 10.90
C GLU A 129 -1.76 18.01 10.96
N GLN A 130 -2.27 16.98 11.64
CA GLN A 130 -1.70 15.63 11.63
C GLN A 130 -2.27 14.74 10.52
N VAL A 131 -3.27 15.22 9.76
CA VAL A 131 -3.85 14.50 8.60
C VAL A 131 -3.46 15.22 7.32
N LEU A 132 -2.34 14.79 6.74
CA LEU A 132 -1.76 15.36 5.54
C LEU A 132 -2.41 14.75 4.30
N ASP A 133 -3.13 15.57 3.55
CA ASP A 133 -3.66 15.19 2.26
C ASP A 133 -2.54 15.18 1.21
N LEU A 134 -2.36 14.07 0.52
CA LEU A 134 -1.30 13.92 -0.48
C LEU A 134 -1.52 14.76 -1.74
N GLU A 135 -2.72 15.29 -1.94
CA GLU A 135 -2.96 16.32 -2.97
C GLU A 135 -2.28 17.64 -2.59
N ASP A 136 -2.36 18.02 -1.31
CA ASP A 136 -1.90 19.30 -0.77
C ASP A 136 -0.43 19.26 -0.33
N VAL A 137 -0.03 18.21 0.39
CA VAL A 137 1.30 18.06 1.01
C VAL A 137 1.97 16.79 0.49
N LYS A 138 3.12 16.93 -0.15
CA LYS A 138 3.90 15.79 -0.64
C LYS A 138 4.72 15.17 0.50
N PRO A 139 4.94 13.84 0.53
CA PRO A 139 5.71 13.20 1.60
C PRO A 139 7.12 13.77 1.76
N HIS A 140 7.79 14.16 0.67
CA HIS A 140 9.10 14.79 0.72
C HIS A 140 9.08 16.19 1.38
N GLU A 141 7.98 16.93 1.27
CA GLU A 141 7.82 18.24 1.94
C GLU A 141 7.67 18.06 3.45
N PHE A 142 6.93 17.03 3.89
CA PHE A 142 6.90 16.65 5.30
C PHE A 142 8.30 16.27 5.81
N VAL A 143 9.04 15.43 5.10
CA VAL A 143 10.39 15.00 5.54
C VAL A 143 11.38 16.18 5.60
N ARG A 144 11.34 17.07 4.61
CA ARG A 144 12.27 18.20 4.49
C ARG A 144 11.96 19.35 5.44
N TYR A 145 10.68 19.64 5.68
CA TYR A 145 10.28 20.82 6.44
C TYR A 145 9.57 20.46 7.74
N GLY A 146 8.57 19.59 7.70
CA GLY A 146 7.79 19.21 8.89
C GLY A 146 8.61 18.43 9.93
N LEU A 147 9.21 17.33 9.53
CA LEU A 147 10.05 16.50 10.40
C LEU A 147 11.33 17.24 10.80
N ALA A 148 11.93 17.99 9.87
CA ALA A 148 13.12 18.81 10.15
C ALA A 148 12.84 19.91 11.18
N CYS A 149 11.65 20.54 11.15
CA CYS A 149 11.22 21.49 12.18
C CYS A 149 11.16 20.83 13.56
N ILE A 150 10.56 19.63 13.65
CA ILE A 150 10.52 18.86 14.91
C ILE A 150 11.93 18.51 15.39
N GLU A 151 12.83 18.10 14.49
CA GLU A 151 14.23 17.79 14.81
C GLU A 151 15.00 19.02 15.30
N LYS A 152 14.83 20.17 14.63
CA LYS A 152 15.40 21.45 15.06
C LYS A 152 14.96 21.77 16.48
N TRP A 153 13.66 21.76 16.75
CA TRP A 153 13.15 22.13 18.07
C TRP A 153 13.56 21.13 19.16
N ALA A 154 13.69 19.84 18.82
CA ALA A 154 14.27 18.85 19.71
C ALA A 154 15.73 19.20 20.08
N ASN A 155 16.51 19.72 19.14
CA ASN A 155 17.89 20.19 19.37
C ASN A 155 17.94 21.51 20.15
N ASP A 156 16.94 22.39 19.95
CA ASP A 156 16.80 23.67 20.66
C ASP A 156 16.30 23.51 22.12
N GLY A 157 16.07 22.27 22.56
CA GLY A 157 15.77 21.93 23.94
C GLY A 157 14.30 21.65 24.24
N ASP A 158 13.43 21.56 23.21
CA ASP A 158 12.05 21.14 23.40
C ASP A 158 11.98 19.63 23.69
N PHE A 159 11.65 19.32 24.95
CA PHE A 159 11.50 17.94 25.43
C PHE A 159 10.42 17.18 24.65
N CYS A 160 9.29 17.82 24.34
CA CYS A 160 8.20 17.14 23.66
C CYS A 160 8.51 16.88 22.19
N ALA A 161 9.18 17.83 21.52
CA ALA A 161 9.67 17.63 20.16
C ALA A 161 10.64 16.44 20.10
N LYS A 162 11.52 16.32 21.10
CA LYS A 162 12.44 15.18 21.24
C LYS A 162 11.70 13.85 21.40
N GLU A 163 10.76 13.76 22.33
CA GLU A 163 9.95 12.54 22.54
C GLU A 163 9.12 12.18 21.31
N ILE A 164 8.53 13.19 20.65
CA ILE A 164 7.79 12.99 19.41
C ILE A 164 8.71 12.46 18.31
N ARG A 165 9.88 13.05 18.11
CA ARG A 165 10.83 12.62 17.08
C ARG A 165 11.25 11.15 17.25
N GLN A 166 11.36 10.67 18.49
CA GLN A 166 11.73 9.28 18.79
C GLN A 166 10.56 8.30 18.62
N ASN A 167 9.33 8.73 18.89
CA ASN A 167 8.17 7.84 18.96
C ASN A 167 7.15 8.02 17.83
N ILE A 168 7.37 8.96 16.91
CA ILE A 168 6.44 9.27 15.81
C ILE A 168 6.26 8.08 14.89
N ARG A 169 5.00 7.82 14.54
CA ARG A 169 4.58 6.77 13.62
C ARG A 169 3.80 7.37 12.47
N ILE A 170 3.94 6.78 11.29
CA ILE A 170 3.24 7.22 10.09
C ILE A 170 2.12 6.24 9.78
N VAL A 171 0.95 6.75 9.43
CA VAL A 171 -0.16 5.95 8.90
C VAL A 171 -0.43 6.40 7.48
N VAL A 172 -0.46 5.47 6.54
CA VAL A 172 -0.77 5.77 5.14
C VAL A 172 -2.11 5.18 4.77
N ALA A 173 -3.07 6.04 4.45
CA ALA A 173 -4.37 5.69 3.92
C ALA A 173 -4.37 5.80 2.39
N GLY A 174 -4.13 4.66 1.73
CA GLY A 174 -3.94 4.58 0.29
C GLY A 174 -3.80 3.15 -0.23
N GLY A 175 -3.45 2.99 -1.50
CA GLY A 175 -3.02 1.71 -2.09
C GLY A 175 -1.50 1.56 -2.08
N ASP A 176 -0.97 0.46 -2.62
CA ASP A 176 0.47 0.13 -2.60
C ASP A 176 1.35 1.24 -3.19
N GLY A 177 0.95 1.88 -4.31
CA GLY A 177 1.72 2.99 -4.89
C GLY A 177 1.82 4.20 -3.96
N THR A 178 0.77 4.48 -3.18
CA THR A 178 0.79 5.56 -2.17
C THR A 178 1.69 5.20 -1.00
N VAL A 179 1.61 3.95 -0.52
CA VAL A 179 2.48 3.45 0.56
C VAL A 179 3.94 3.48 0.12
N GLY A 180 4.24 3.00 -1.09
CA GLY A 180 5.59 3.00 -1.66
C GLY A 180 6.16 4.41 -1.83
N TRP A 181 5.34 5.39 -2.21
CA TRP A 181 5.78 6.78 -2.31
C TRP A 181 6.21 7.34 -0.94
N VAL A 182 5.40 7.13 0.10
CA VAL A 182 5.75 7.56 1.47
C VAL A 182 6.99 6.84 1.98
N LEU A 183 7.06 5.51 1.80
CA LEU A 183 8.23 4.71 2.18
C LEU A 183 9.50 5.18 1.47
N GLY A 184 9.42 5.51 0.17
CA GLY A 184 10.55 6.03 -0.60
C GLY A 184 11.10 7.33 0.00
N CYS A 185 10.21 8.29 0.32
CA CYS A 185 10.62 9.55 0.95
C CYS A 185 11.16 9.37 2.37
N LEU A 186 10.61 8.43 3.15
CA LEU A 186 11.15 8.11 4.48
C LEU A 186 12.47 7.34 4.39
N GLY A 187 12.69 6.55 3.35
CA GLY A 187 13.95 5.85 3.09
C GLY A 187 15.14 6.78 2.89
N GLU A 188 14.90 8.00 2.38
CA GLU A 188 15.92 9.06 2.30
C GLU A 188 16.47 9.43 3.67
N LEU A 189 15.71 9.25 4.77
CA LEU A 189 16.22 9.48 6.12
C LEU A 189 17.36 8.52 6.46
N ASN A 190 17.17 7.22 6.24
CA ASN A 190 18.20 6.20 6.49
C ASN A 190 19.43 6.45 5.61
N GLN A 191 19.24 6.75 4.32
CA GLN A 191 20.34 7.04 3.39
C GLN A 191 21.19 8.25 3.85
N ASN A 192 20.55 9.23 4.49
CA ASN A 192 21.22 10.41 5.03
C ASN A 192 21.64 10.26 6.51
N GLY A 193 21.53 9.07 7.10
CA GLY A 193 21.86 8.82 8.51
C GLY A 193 20.94 9.53 9.54
N ARG A 194 19.73 9.91 9.13
CA ARG A 194 18.73 10.64 9.95
C ARG A 194 17.80 9.68 10.70
N GLU A 195 18.32 9.05 11.76
CA GLU A 195 17.55 8.11 12.60
C GLU A 195 16.78 8.78 13.76
N PRO A 196 15.70 8.15 14.29
CA PRO A 196 15.06 6.93 13.77
C PRO A 196 14.21 7.18 12.51
N VAL A 197 14.13 6.22 11.58
CA VAL A 197 13.11 6.25 10.53
C VAL A 197 11.72 5.91 11.11
N PRO A 198 10.69 6.78 10.97
CA PRO A 198 9.36 6.51 11.50
C PRO A 198 8.73 5.24 10.91
N PRO A 199 8.20 4.30 11.74
CA PRO A 199 7.53 3.11 11.24
C PRO A 199 6.21 3.47 10.54
N VAL A 200 5.85 2.68 9.52
CA VAL A 200 4.68 2.93 8.67
C VAL A 200 3.60 1.86 8.88
N ALA A 201 2.40 2.31 9.23
CA ALA A 201 1.17 1.52 9.26
C ALA A 201 0.29 1.82 8.04
N ILE A 202 -0.55 0.87 7.63
CA ILE A 202 -1.32 0.98 6.39
C ILE A 202 -2.83 0.91 6.68
N ILE A 203 -3.59 1.86 6.14
CA ILE A 203 -5.04 1.76 5.98
C ILE A 203 -5.30 1.42 4.49
N PRO A 204 -5.66 0.16 4.16
CA PRO A 204 -5.73 -0.32 2.78
C PRO A 204 -6.94 0.25 2.03
N LEU A 205 -6.70 1.29 1.23
CA LEU A 205 -7.70 1.93 0.37
C LEU A 205 -7.57 1.52 -1.11
N GLY A 206 -6.54 0.77 -1.49
CA GLY A 206 -6.36 0.29 -2.86
C GLY A 206 -7.16 -0.97 -3.18
N THR A 207 -6.91 -1.52 -4.36
CA THR A 207 -7.51 -2.78 -4.83
C THR A 207 -6.64 -4.00 -4.50
N GLY A 208 -5.32 -3.92 -4.73
CA GLY A 208 -4.35 -5.00 -4.45
C GLY A 208 -4.00 -5.08 -2.97
N ASN A 209 -3.44 -3.98 -2.44
CA ASN A 209 -3.02 -3.83 -1.05
C ASN A 209 -2.08 -4.95 -0.60
N ASP A 210 -1.13 -5.32 -1.45
CA ASP A 210 -0.22 -6.45 -1.22
C ASP A 210 0.65 -6.22 0.02
N LEU A 211 1.22 -5.00 0.18
CA LEU A 211 1.97 -4.63 1.39
C LEU A 211 1.07 -4.74 2.63
N SER A 212 -0.17 -4.27 2.52
CA SER A 212 -1.11 -4.32 3.64
C SER A 212 -1.43 -5.77 4.04
N ARG A 213 -1.55 -6.69 3.09
CA ARG A 213 -1.79 -8.11 3.34
C ARG A 213 -0.57 -8.77 3.99
N SER A 214 0.63 -8.53 3.45
CA SER A 214 1.88 -9.11 3.95
C SER A 214 2.17 -8.73 5.40
N PHE A 215 1.88 -7.47 5.78
CA PHE A 215 2.03 -6.99 7.17
C PHE A 215 0.75 -7.13 8.02
N GLY A 216 -0.25 -7.86 7.52
CA GLY A 216 -1.46 -8.21 8.25
C GLY A 216 -2.43 -7.06 8.54
N TRP A 217 -2.30 -5.92 7.86
CA TRP A 217 -3.24 -4.78 7.94
C TRP A 217 -4.57 -5.05 7.23
N GLY A 218 -4.61 -6.05 6.35
CA GLY A 218 -5.80 -6.55 5.69
C GLY A 218 -5.86 -6.20 4.20
N GLY A 219 -6.87 -6.74 3.51
CA GLY A 219 -7.01 -6.54 2.06
C GLY A 219 -7.81 -5.30 1.66
N SER A 220 -8.63 -4.75 2.57
CA SER A 220 -9.48 -3.59 2.31
C SER A 220 -9.94 -2.96 3.63
N TYR A 221 -10.25 -1.66 3.58
CA TYR A 221 -10.78 -0.94 4.73
C TYR A 221 -12.32 -0.92 4.75
N PRO A 222 -12.98 -1.42 5.83
CA PRO A 222 -14.43 -1.44 5.92
C PRO A 222 -14.99 -0.07 6.33
N PHE A 223 -15.30 0.78 5.35
CA PHE A 223 -15.80 2.15 5.57
C PHE A 223 -17.10 2.24 6.39
N THR A 224 -17.92 1.19 6.37
CA THR A 224 -19.16 1.07 7.14
C THR A 224 -18.91 0.97 8.64
N TRP A 225 -17.71 0.56 9.06
CA TRP A 225 -17.40 0.37 10.46
C TRP A 225 -16.83 1.66 11.07
N LYS A 226 -17.68 2.44 11.76
CA LYS A 226 -17.24 3.66 12.48
C LYS A 226 -16.10 3.41 13.47
N SER A 227 -16.00 2.21 14.07
CA SER A 227 -14.89 1.84 14.95
C SER A 227 -13.61 1.39 14.22
N GLY A 228 -13.70 1.11 12.91
CA GLY A 228 -12.58 0.62 12.11
C GLY A 228 -11.38 1.57 12.13
N ILE A 229 -11.64 2.87 12.05
CA ILE A 229 -10.60 3.91 12.13
C ILE A 229 -9.91 3.94 13.48
N LYS A 230 -10.67 3.86 14.58
CA LYS A 230 -10.12 3.82 15.94
C LYS A 230 -9.26 2.59 16.14
N LYS A 231 -9.72 1.43 15.66
CA LYS A 231 -8.96 0.18 15.70
C LYS A 231 -7.69 0.24 14.86
N ALA A 232 -7.75 0.84 13.67
CA ALA A 232 -6.58 1.02 12.82
C ALA A 232 -5.55 1.93 13.49
N LEU A 233 -5.95 3.09 14.00
CA LEU A 233 -5.06 4.03 14.69
C LEU A 233 -4.50 3.45 16.00
N HIS A 234 -5.33 2.78 16.80
CA HIS A 234 -4.86 2.10 18.00
C HIS A 234 -3.85 1.00 17.67
N ARG A 235 -4.12 0.19 16.64
CA ARG A 235 -3.17 -0.81 16.18
C ARG A 235 -1.89 -0.17 15.64
N ALA A 236 -1.97 0.98 14.96
CA ALA A 236 -0.80 1.71 14.51
C ALA A 236 0.04 2.22 15.68
N SER A 237 -0.56 2.61 16.81
CA SER A 237 0.16 3.09 17.98
C SER A 237 0.76 1.98 18.85
N VAL A 238 0.07 0.85 19.06
CA VAL A 238 0.58 -0.25 19.90
C VAL A 238 1.23 -1.39 19.12
N GLY A 239 1.07 -1.40 17.81
CA GLY A 239 1.50 -2.51 16.97
C GLY A 239 3.02 -2.71 17.03
N PRO A 240 3.49 -3.97 16.96
CA PRO A 240 4.92 -4.25 16.85
C PRO A 240 5.45 -3.69 15.53
N VAL A 241 6.69 -3.24 15.55
CA VAL A 241 7.41 -2.81 14.35
C VAL A 241 8.09 -4.03 13.73
N SER A 242 8.14 -4.07 12.41
CA SER A 242 8.84 -5.12 11.66
C SER A 242 9.65 -4.47 10.57
N ASN A 243 10.81 -5.04 10.27
CA ASN A 243 11.67 -4.54 9.21
C ASN A 243 11.06 -4.90 7.84
N LEU A 244 11.24 -4.01 6.88
CA LEU A 244 10.85 -4.19 5.50
C LEU A 244 12.09 -4.01 4.63
N ASP A 245 12.41 -5.04 3.86
CA ASP A 245 13.46 -4.97 2.86
C ASP A 245 12.99 -4.11 1.67
N SER A 246 13.91 -3.35 1.10
CA SER A 246 13.68 -2.57 -0.11
C SER A 246 14.66 -3.01 -1.19
N TRP A 247 14.17 -3.15 -2.42
CA TRP A 247 14.98 -3.56 -3.56
C TRP A 247 15.25 -2.33 -4.43
N HIS A 248 16.50 -1.91 -4.49
CA HIS A 248 16.95 -0.92 -5.48
C HIS A 248 17.23 -1.65 -6.78
N VAL A 249 16.44 -1.34 -7.81
CA VAL A 249 16.51 -1.96 -9.12
C VAL A 249 17.05 -0.93 -10.10
N VAL A 250 18.11 -1.31 -10.82
CA VAL A 250 18.69 -0.54 -11.92
C VAL A 250 18.44 -1.30 -13.22
N VAL A 251 17.92 -0.61 -14.22
CA VAL A 251 17.62 -1.13 -15.55
C VAL A 251 18.44 -0.33 -16.56
N GLN A 252 19.26 -1.05 -17.33
CA GLN A 252 20.01 -0.50 -18.46
C GLN A 252 19.32 -0.89 -19.76
N MET A 253 19.06 0.07 -20.63
CA MET A 253 18.45 -0.16 -21.94
C MET A 253 19.29 0.47 -23.06
N PRO A 254 19.28 -0.11 -24.28
CA PRO A 254 19.90 0.52 -25.44
C PRO A 254 19.35 1.93 -25.67
N GLY A 255 20.24 2.88 -25.93
CA GLY A 255 19.88 4.27 -26.21
C GLY A 255 19.32 4.45 -27.62
N GLY A 256 18.42 5.42 -27.78
CA GLY A 256 17.81 5.77 -29.08
C GLY A 256 16.30 5.52 -29.15
N GLU A 257 15.76 4.66 -28.29
CA GLU A 257 14.31 4.52 -28.10
C GLU A 257 13.84 5.38 -26.93
N VAL A 258 12.77 6.16 -27.14
CA VAL A 258 12.09 6.87 -26.05
C VAL A 258 11.29 5.84 -25.27
N ALA A 259 11.90 5.27 -24.24
CA ALA A 259 11.16 4.48 -23.28
C ALA A 259 10.44 5.40 -22.30
N ASP A 260 9.13 5.17 -22.11
CA ASP A 260 8.34 5.74 -21.03
C ASP A 260 8.37 4.76 -19.84
N PRO A 261 9.34 4.90 -18.91
CA PRO A 261 9.43 3.98 -17.78
C PRO A 261 8.19 4.12 -16.88
N PRO A 262 7.79 3.05 -16.18
CA PRO A 262 6.75 3.17 -15.16
C PRO A 262 7.16 4.20 -14.10
N HIS A 263 6.19 4.89 -13.48
CA HIS A 263 6.45 5.94 -12.48
C HIS A 263 7.36 5.54 -11.30
N SER A 264 7.52 4.24 -11.05
CA SER A 264 8.42 3.70 -10.02
C SER A 264 9.90 3.72 -10.43
N LEU A 265 10.20 3.89 -11.72
CA LEU A 265 11.55 3.98 -12.30
C LEU A 265 11.79 5.40 -12.81
N LYS A 266 12.87 6.03 -12.35
CA LYS A 266 13.31 7.36 -12.77
C LYS A 266 14.56 7.24 -13.62
N ALA A 267 14.75 8.15 -14.57
CA ALA A 267 16.01 8.22 -15.30
C ALA A 267 17.16 8.51 -14.33
N ALA A 268 18.26 7.78 -14.48
CA ALA A 268 19.48 7.94 -13.70
C ALA A 268 20.64 8.40 -14.61
N GLU A 269 21.49 9.26 -14.06
CA GLU A 269 22.77 9.64 -14.68
C GLU A 269 23.82 8.63 -14.22
N GLU A 270 24.14 7.65 -15.09
CA GLU A 270 25.16 6.60 -14.93
C GLU A 270 25.29 5.94 -13.54
N CYS A 271 24.71 4.75 -13.39
CA CYS A 271 25.09 3.87 -12.28
C CYS A 271 26.36 3.09 -12.63
N SER A 272 27.34 3.07 -11.73
CA SER A 272 28.40 2.07 -11.74
C SER A 272 27.81 0.71 -11.36
N LEU A 273 27.15 0.05 -12.33
CA LEU A 273 26.97 -1.40 -12.25
C LEU A 273 28.37 -2.00 -12.04
N ASP A 274 28.48 -2.86 -11.03
CA ASP A 274 29.70 -3.61 -10.76
C ASP A 274 30.17 -4.24 -12.09
N LYS A 275 31.32 -3.78 -12.59
CA LYS A 275 31.93 -4.21 -13.87
C LYS A 275 32.34 -5.70 -13.88
N THR A 276 31.92 -6.47 -12.88
CA THR A 276 32.17 -7.90 -12.72
C THR A 276 31.11 -8.78 -13.38
N LEU A 277 30.00 -8.22 -13.86
CA LEU A 277 29.07 -8.93 -14.74
C LEU A 277 29.55 -8.78 -16.19
N GLU A 278 30.33 -9.74 -16.66
CA GLU A 278 30.70 -9.87 -18.06
C GLU A 278 29.43 -10.11 -18.90
N THR A 279 28.93 -9.07 -19.57
CA THR A 279 27.89 -9.23 -20.59
C THR A 279 28.53 -9.78 -21.87
N GLU A 280 28.12 -10.98 -22.31
CA GLU A 280 28.43 -11.50 -23.64
C GLU A 280 27.74 -10.62 -24.72
N GLY A 281 28.48 -9.68 -25.30
CA GLY A 281 28.04 -8.89 -26.45
C GLY A 281 28.60 -7.46 -26.48
N ASP A 282 28.69 -6.87 -27.68
CA ASP A 282 29.05 -5.46 -27.86
C ASP A 282 28.02 -4.56 -27.17
N LEU A 283 28.47 -3.73 -26.21
CA LEU A 283 27.62 -2.76 -25.54
C LEU A 283 27.24 -1.65 -26.53
N PRO A 284 25.95 -1.25 -26.61
CA PRO A 284 25.54 -0.16 -27.49
C PRO A 284 26.17 1.18 -27.07
N ASP A 285 26.59 1.99 -28.06
CA ASP A 285 27.31 3.27 -27.87
C ASP A 285 26.54 4.31 -27.02
N LYS A 286 25.22 4.14 -26.88
CA LYS A 286 24.36 4.93 -26.00
C LYS A 286 23.52 3.97 -25.17
N VAL A 287 23.41 4.25 -23.87
CA VAL A 287 22.59 3.50 -22.94
C VAL A 287 21.77 4.46 -22.08
N ASN A 288 20.53 4.08 -21.78
CA ASN A 288 19.68 4.78 -20.84
C ASN A 288 19.62 3.97 -19.55
N TYR A 289 19.84 4.64 -18.41
CA TYR A 289 19.70 4.03 -17.09
C TYR A 289 18.41 4.48 -16.43
N TYR A 290 17.72 3.53 -15.81
CA TYR A 290 16.55 3.79 -14.99
C TYR A 290 16.74 3.11 -13.65
N GLU A 291 16.37 3.79 -12.57
CA GLU A 291 16.45 3.23 -11.24
C GLU A 291 15.17 3.46 -10.43
N GLY A 292 14.91 2.57 -9.48
CA GLY A 292 13.76 2.69 -8.60
C GLY A 292 13.83 1.76 -7.41
N VAL A 293 12.96 2.02 -6.45
CA VAL A 293 12.83 1.21 -5.24
C VAL A 293 11.53 0.43 -5.26
N PHE A 294 11.61 -0.87 -5.02
CA PHE A 294 10.48 -1.80 -5.01
C PHE A 294 10.37 -2.49 -3.65
N TYR A 295 9.14 -2.76 -3.24
CA TYR A 295 8.83 -3.39 -1.94
C TYR A 295 8.04 -4.69 -2.05
N ASN A 296 7.52 -5.02 -3.24
CA ASN A 296 6.66 -6.18 -3.47
C ASN A 296 7.29 -7.12 -4.50
N TYR A 297 7.36 -6.66 -5.75
CA TYR A 297 7.85 -7.47 -6.86
C TYR A 297 8.37 -6.56 -7.98
N PHE A 298 9.25 -7.13 -8.80
CA PHE A 298 9.67 -6.63 -10.10
C PHE A 298 9.50 -7.79 -11.10
N SER A 299 8.88 -7.54 -12.26
CA SER A 299 8.54 -8.59 -13.22
C SER A 299 8.80 -8.14 -14.66
N ILE A 300 9.24 -9.08 -15.50
CA ILE A 300 9.46 -8.92 -16.94
C ILE A 300 8.81 -10.08 -17.70
N GLY A 301 8.46 -9.87 -18.97
CA GLY A 301 7.86 -10.91 -19.81
C GLY A 301 6.33 -10.96 -19.77
N MET A 302 5.75 -12.15 -19.87
CA MET A 302 4.31 -12.32 -20.10
C MET A 302 3.46 -11.83 -18.93
N ASP A 303 3.89 -12.10 -17.70
CA ASP A 303 3.15 -11.69 -16.50
C ASP A 303 3.10 -10.15 -16.38
N ALA A 304 4.23 -9.49 -16.61
CA ALA A 304 4.31 -8.03 -16.69
C ALA A 304 3.40 -7.46 -17.79
N LYS A 305 3.30 -8.13 -18.96
CA LYS A 305 2.41 -7.71 -20.06
C LYS A 305 0.94 -7.81 -19.67
N VAL A 306 0.54 -8.86 -18.94
CA VAL A 306 -0.84 -9.00 -18.44
C VAL A 306 -1.16 -7.93 -17.40
N ALA A 307 -0.27 -7.72 -16.43
CA ALA A 307 -0.44 -6.71 -15.40
C ALA A 307 -0.51 -5.28 -16.00
N TYR A 308 0.33 -4.99 -16.99
CA TYR A 308 0.30 -3.72 -17.73
C TYR A 308 -1.03 -3.52 -18.47
N GLY A 309 -1.52 -4.55 -19.19
CA GLY A 309 -2.80 -4.49 -19.87
C GLY A 309 -3.97 -4.22 -18.91
N PHE A 310 -3.96 -4.87 -17.74
CA PHE A 310 -4.96 -4.61 -16.70
C PHE A 310 -4.87 -3.19 -16.11
N HIS A 311 -3.65 -2.69 -15.86
CA HIS A 311 -3.45 -1.31 -15.40
C HIS A 311 -3.99 -0.29 -16.41
N HIS A 312 -3.69 -0.48 -17.70
CA HIS A 312 -4.17 0.38 -18.77
C HIS A 312 -5.70 0.35 -18.86
N PHE A 313 -6.30 -0.85 -18.84
CA PHE A 313 -7.76 -1.02 -18.80
C PHE A 313 -8.41 -0.26 -17.63
N ARG A 314 -7.80 -0.32 -16.44
CA ARG A 314 -8.30 0.41 -15.26
C ARG A 314 -8.24 1.92 -15.44
N ASN A 315 -7.21 2.44 -16.12
CA ASN A 315 -7.07 3.88 -16.37
C ASN A 315 -8.07 4.36 -17.43
N GLU A 316 -8.28 3.57 -18.49
CA GLU A 316 -9.25 3.90 -19.56
C GLU A 316 -10.71 3.75 -19.10
N LYS A 317 -11.01 2.69 -18.35
CA LYS A 317 -12.38 2.33 -17.93
C LYS A 317 -12.47 2.15 -16.41
N PRO A 318 -12.26 3.22 -15.62
CA PRO A 318 -12.26 3.13 -14.16
C PRO A 318 -13.60 2.66 -13.56
N HIS A 319 -14.71 2.82 -14.30
CA HIS A 319 -16.03 2.37 -13.88
C HIS A 319 -16.22 0.84 -13.94
N LEU A 320 -15.41 0.11 -14.72
CA LEU A 320 -15.45 -1.35 -14.79
C LEU A 320 -14.53 -2.03 -13.79
N ALA A 321 -13.59 -1.27 -13.20
CA ALA A 321 -12.55 -1.79 -12.31
C ALA A 321 -12.75 -1.39 -10.84
N GLN A 322 -14.01 -1.30 -10.39
CA GLN A 322 -14.39 -0.70 -9.10
C GLN A 322 -14.18 -1.62 -7.87
N GLY A 323 -13.78 -2.88 -8.05
CA GLY A 323 -13.57 -3.74 -6.88
C GLY A 323 -12.99 -5.11 -7.20
N PRO A 324 -12.57 -5.87 -6.16
CA PRO A 324 -11.85 -7.15 -6.31
C PRO A 324 -12.61 -8.21 -7.11
N LEU A 325 -13.94 -8.15 -7.12
CA LEU A 325 -14.79 -9.09 -7.88
C LEU A 325 -14.83 -8.78 -9.37
N ALA A 326 -14.73 -7.50 -9.76
CA ALA A 326 -14.69 -7.07 -11.15
C ALA A 326 -13.26 -7.10 -11.74
N ASN A 327 -12.26 -7.23 -10.87
CA ASN A 327 -10.84 -7.17 -11.18
C ASN A 327 -10.18 -8.57 -11.23
N LYS A 328 -10.98 -9.63 -11.27
CA LYS A 328 -10.54 -11.02 -11.37
C LYS A 328 -10.60 -11.54 -12.80
#